data_AF-A0A1B6JJI1-F1
#
_entry.id   AF-A0A1B6JJI1-F1
#
_cell.length_a   1.000
_cell.length_b   1.000
_cell.length_c   1.000
_cell.angle_alpha   90.00
_cell.angle_beta   90.00
_cell.angle_gamma   90.00
#
_symmetry.space_group_name_H-M   'P 1'
#
loop_
_entity.id
_entity.type
_entity.pdbx_description
1 polymer ?
#
loop_
_entity_poly.entity_id
_entity_poly.type
_entity_poly.pdbx_seq_one_letter_code
_entity_poly.pdbx_strand_id
1 'polypeptide(L)'
;MEDEKYDFSDIFLDLDSSNKTNDVSELLKNSVIKPGFEQHQHIANFNKSTRKLKIERKMEREKTRGPQWFNLPATSVTPEVENDLKIIQMRSVLDSKHFYKKNDLKVLPKYFEVGKVLDSPADYYHSRVPKKERKRTIVEELLADAEFQKKNKKKYKEIMIQRSKTHYKAHRVAKRLKKKK
;
A
#
# COMPACT_ATOMS: atom_id res chain seq x y z
N MET A 1 39.56 6.01 77.03
CA MET A 1 38.54 6.29 76.01
C MET A 1 38.91 7.65 75.49
N GLU A 2 39.73 7.66 74.45
CA GLU A 2 40.21 8.89 73.83
C GLU A 2 39.16 9.34 72.81
N ASP A 3 38.78 10.61 72.91
CA ASP A 3 37.76 11.23 72.07
C ASP A 3 38.31 11.45 70.66
N GLU A 4 37.89 10.62 69.70
CA GLU A 4 38.11 10.90 68.28
C GLU A 4 37.21 12.06 67.83
N LYS A 5 37.84 13.23 67.76
CA LYS A 5 37.25 14.47 67.26
C LYS A 5 37.12 14.37 65.74
N TYR A 6 35.92 14.06 65.25
CA TYR A 6 35.59 14.10 63.83
C TYR A 6 35.78 15.53 63.30
N ASP A 7 36.75 15.71 62.39
CA ASP A 7 36.99 16.96 61.68
C ASP A 7 36.01 17.07 60.50
N PHE A 8 35.16 18.10 60.53
CA PHE A 8 34.16 18.37 59.49
C PHE A 8 34.78 18.97 58.21
N SER A 9 36.10 19.24 58.19
CA SER A 9 36.80 19.76 57.02
C SER A 9 36.90 18.75 55.85
N ASP A 10 36.84 17.45 56.16
CA ASP A 10 36.95 16.37 55.15
C ASP A 10 35.67 16.16 54.32
N ILE A 11 34.52 16.70 54.76
CA ILE A 11 33.25 16.60 54.00
C ILE A 11 33.23 17.58 52.82
N PHE A 12 34.00 18.67 52.88
CA PHE A 12 34.01 19.70 51.84
C PHE A 12 35.09 19.50 50.78
N LEU A 13 36.06 18.59 51.01
CA LEU A 13 37.16 18.31 50.06
C LEU A 13 36.76 17.35 48.92
N ASP A 14 35.67 16.61 49.06
CA ASP A 14 35.19 15.66 48.04
C ASP A 14 34.30 16.29 46.95
N LEU A 15 33.93 17.58 47.08
CA LEU A 15 33.10 18.26 46.07
C LEU A 15 33.90 18.85 44.89
N ASP A 16 35.20 19.11 45.08
CA ASP A 16 36.08 19.74 44.08
C ASP A 16 36.91 18.74 43.25
N SER A 17 36.79 17.42 43.49
CA SER A 17 37.55 16.40 42.73
C SER A 17 36.95 16.05 41.35
N SER A 18 35.80 16.60 41.00
CA SER A 18 35.22 16.46 39.66
C SER A 18 35.46 17.70 38.81
N ASN A 19 36.64 17.76 38.18
CA ASN A 19 36.90 18.65 37.03
C ASN A 19 36.08 18.20 35.80
N LYS A 20 34.74 18.15 35.93
CA LYS A 20 33.85 18.30 34.77
C LYS A 20 33.68 19.80 34.63
N THR A 21 34.26 20.37 33.58
CA THR A 21 33.91 21.73 33.16
C THR A 21 32.39 21.81 33.09
N ASN A 22 31.77 22.57 34.00
CA ASN A 22 30.34 22.88 33.98
C ASN A 22 30.08 23.87 32.83
N ASP A 23 30.47 23.47 31.62
CA ASP A 23 30.33 24.26 30.44
C ASP A 23 28.84 24.28 30.12
N VAL A 24 28.21 25.41 30.44
CA VAL A 24 26.77 25.63 30.33
C VAL A 24 26.28 25.32 28.91
N SER A 25 27.15 25.54 27.93
CA SER A 25 26.91 25.19 26.53
C SER A 25 26.69 23.68 26.31
N GLU A 26 27.45 22.82 27.00
CA GLU A 26 27.31 21.36 26.93
C GLU A 26 26.06 20.86 27.65
N LEU A 27 25.74 21.44 28.81
CA LEU A 27 24.53 21.13 29.55
C LEU A 27 23.27 21.50 28.76
N LEU A 28 23.31 22.60 28.00
CA LEU A 28 22.21 23.05 27.15
C LEU A 28 22.11 22.32 25.80
N LYS A 29 23.03 21.41 25.44
CA LYS A 29 22.94 20.65 24.17
C LYS A 29 21.63 19.85 24.03
N ASN A 30 21.10 19.35 25.15
CA ASN A 30 19.85 18.58 25.20
C ASN A 30 18.61 19.44 25.55
N SER A 31 18.79 20.75 25.75
CA SER A 31 17.71 21.67 26.09
C SER A 31 16.82 21.99 24.88
N VAL A 32 15.55 22.28 25.16
CA VAL A 32 14.59 22.80 24.18
C VAL A 32 14.90 24.26 23.79
N ILE A 33 15.55 24.99 24.69
CA ILE A 33 15.92 26.40 24.52
C ILE A 33 17.24 26.45 23.76
N LYS A 34 17.15 26.57 22.43
CA LYS A 34 18.28 26.77 21.52
C LYS A 34 18.42 28.26 21.15
N PRO A 35 19.62 28.77 20.82
CA PRO A 35 19.75 30.14 20.32
C PRO A 35 18.86 30.35 19.09
N GLY A 36 17.96 31.34 19.15
CA GLY A 36 16.88 31.56 18.17
C GLY A 36 15.49 31.08 18.60
N PHE A 37 15.36 30.40 19.75
CA PHE A 37 14.08 29.97 20.32
C PHE A 37 13.11 31.14 20.58
N GLU A 38 13.66 32.31 20.91
CA GLU A 38 12.91 33.54 21.22
C GLU A 38 12.14 34.12 20.01
N GLN A 39 12.54 33.76 18.78
CA GLN A 39 11.89 34.25 17.56
C GLN A 39 10.58 33.51 17.25
N HIS A 40 10.31 32.39 17.93
CA HIS A 40 9.09 31.62 17.73
C HIS A 40 7.91 32.29 18.45
N GLN A 41 6.94 32.78 17.69
CA GLN A 41 5.71 33.40 18.22
C GLN A 41 4.86 32.46 19.10
N HIS A 42 5.06 31.15 18.99
CA HIS A 42 4.38 30.15 19.79
C HIS A 42 5.32 28.98 20.11
N ILE A 43 5.25 28.48 21.34
CA ILE A 43 5.99 27.28 21.75
C ILE A 43 5.24 26.06 21.22
N ALA A 44 5.96 25.11 20.60
CA ALA A 44 5.37 23.86 20.17
C ALA A 44 4.85 23.07 21.41
N ASN A 45 3.58 22.68 21.40
CA ASN A 45 3.03 21.81 22.43
C ASN A 45 3.64 20.41 22.32
N PHE A 46 4.70 20.14 23.07
CA PHE A 46 5.38 18.83 23.11
C PHE A 46 4.46 17.74 23.68
N ASN A 47 3.57 18.10 24.59
CA ASN A 47 2.61 17.19 25.19
C ASN A 47 1.38 17.02 24.29
N LYS A 48 1.41 15.97 23.46
CA LYS A 48 0.23 15.56 22.69
C LYS A 48 -0.80 14.93 23.63
N SER A 49 -2.06 15.35 23.51
CA SER A 49 -3.18 14.68 24.18
C SER A 49 -3.17 13.18 23.87
N THR A 50 -3.50 12.36 24.87
CA THR A 50 -3.58 10.89 24.73
C THR A 50 -4.49 10.47 23.57
N ARG A 51 -5.57 11.23 23.29
CA ARG A 51 -6.45 11.01 22.15
C ARG A 51 -5.72 11.23 20.81
N LYS A 52 -4.94 12.30 20.69
CA LYS A 52 -4.17 12.61 19.48
C LYS A 52 -3.11 11.53 19.22
N LEU A 53 -2.40 11.10 20.26
CA LEU A 53 -1.44 9.98 20.16
C LEU A 53 -2.10 8.67 19.71
N LYS A 54 -3.30 8.34 20.22
CA LYS A 54 -4.05 7.15 19.78
C LYS A 54 -4.43 7.22 18.29
N ILE A 55 -4.82 8.40 17.80
CA ILE A 55 -5.16 8.61 16.38
C ILE A 55 -3.91 8.49 15.52
N GLU A 56 -2.81 9.13 15.88
CA GLU A 56 -1.54 9.05 15.16
C GLU A 56 -1.05 7.59 15.05
N ARG A 57 -1.04 6.84 16.16
CA ARG A 57 -0.70 5.40 16.16
C ARG A 57 -1.67 4.55 15.33
N LYS A 58 -2.94 4.96 15.22
CA LYS A 58 -3.90 4.27 14.35
C LYS A 58 -3.57 4.55 12.88
N MET A 59 -3.28 5.80 12.52
CA MET A 59 -2.86 6.16 11.17
C MET A 59 -1.57 5.46 10.77
N GLU A 60 -0.57 5.41 11.64
CA GLU A 60 0.69 4.68 11.38
C GLU A 60 0.45 3.18 11.17
N ARG A 61 -0.41 2.56 11.99
CA ARG A 61 -0.82 1.16 11.80
C ARG A 61 -1.65 0.94 10.55
N GLU A 62 -2.39 1.93 10.06
CA GLU A 62 -3.18 1.80 8.83
C GLU A 62 -2.34 1.90 7.56
N LYS A 63 -1.11 2.42 7.66
CA LYS A 63 -0.16 2.48 6.53
C LYS A 63 0.39 1.10 6.17
N THR A 64 0.45 0.16 7.11
CA THR A 64 1.01 -1.17 6.90
C THR A 64 0.06 -2.25 7.40
N ARG A 65 0.19 -3.48 6.89
CA ARG A 65 -0.60 -4.61 7.40
C ARG A 65 -0.15 -5.06 8.80
N GLY A 66 1.07 -4.68 9.20
CA GLY A 66 1.70 -4.97 10.48
C GLY A 66 2.88 -5.96 10.37
N PRO A 67 3.58 -6.22 11.49
CA PRO A 67 4.81 -7.02 11.51
C PRO A 67 4.59 -8.50 11.17
N GLN A 68 3.41 -9.05 11.49
CA GLN A 68 3.04 -10.42 11.14
C GLN A 68 3.04 -10.67 9.62
N TRP A 69 2.90 -9.59 8.83
CA TRP A 69 2.90 -9.63 7.38
C TRP A 69 3.96 -8.70 6.81
N PHE A 70 5.17 -8.78 7.38
CA PHE A 70 6.39 -8.08 6.95
C PHE A 70 6.19 -6.59 6.64
N ASN A 71 5.28 -5.92 7.35
CA ASN A 71 4.94 -4.51 7.16
C ASN A 71 4.51 -4.16 5.73
N LEU A 72 3.77 -5.05 5.05
CA LEU A 72 3.24 -4.80 3.70
C LEU A 72 2.51 -3.44 3.64
N PRO A 73 2.91 -2.53 2.74
CA PRO A 73 2.38 -1.18 2.67
C PRO A 73 0.97 -1.14 2.08
N ALA A 74 0.24 -0.10 2.46
CA ALA A 74 -1.01 0.29 1.80
C ALA A 74 -0.68 1.11 0.56
N THR A 75 -0.40 0.44 -0.55
CA THR A 75 -0.07 1.09 -1.82
C THR A 75 -1.24 1.91 -2.36
N SER A 76 -0.96 3.10 -2.90
CA SER A 76 -1.97 3.95 -3.52
C SER A 76 -2.55 3.30 -4.77
N VAL A 77 -3.87 3.22 -4.87
CA VAL A 77 -4.57 2.67 -6.03
C VAL A 77 -4.56 3.71 -7.15
N THR A 78 -3.66 3.54 -8.12
CA THR A 78 -3.71 4.26 -9.41
C THR A 78 -4.75 3.58 -10.32
N PRO A 79 -5.30 4.28 -11.33
CA PRO A 79 -6.31 3.68 -12.21
C PRO A 79 -5.78 2.46 -12.98
N GLU A 80 -4.49 2.43 -13.33
CA GLU A 80 -3.85 1.28 -13.98
C GLU A 80 -3.85 0.05 -13.05
N VAL A 81 -3.43 0.25 -11.81
CA VAL A 81 -3.40 -0.80 -10.79
C VAL A 81 -4.80 -1.28 -10.44
N GLU A 82 -5.79 -0.38 -10.39
CA GLU A 82 -7.19 -0.74 -10.18
C GLU A 82 -7.70 -1.67 -11.28
N ASN A 83 -7.34 -1.40 -12.54
CA ASN A 83 -7.70 -2.24 -13.66
C ASN A 83 -7.05 -3.63 -13.57
N ASP A 84 -5.76 -3.70 -13.24
CA ASP A 84 -5.06 -4.97 -13.01
C ASP A 84 -5.75 -5.79 -11.90
N LEU A 85 -6.08 -5.15 -10.77
CA LEU A 85 -6.76 -5.82 -9.66
C LEU A 85 -8.17 -6.34 -10.06
N LYS A 86 -8.92 -5.56 -10.84
CA LYS A 86 -10.22 -5.99 -11.39
C LYS A 86 -10.06 -7.19 -12.34
N ILE A 87 -9.02 -7.20 -13.18
CA ILE A 87 -8.74 -8.34 -14.06
C ILE A 87 -8.42 -9.59 -13.24
N ILE A 88 -7.59 -9.48 -12.21
CA ILE A 88 -7.29 -10.61 -11.30
C ILE A 88 -8.56 -11.14 -10.64
N GLN A 89 -9.48 -10.26 -10.25
CA GLN A 89 -10.78 -10.65 -9.71
C GLN A 89 -11.61 -11.40 -10.76
N MET A 90 -11.60 -10.95 -12.02
CA MET A 90 -12.33 -11.56 -13.12
C MET A 90 -11.59 -12.73 -13.82
N ARG A 91 -10.51 -13.26 -13.21
CA ARG A 91 -9.66 -14.30 -13.82
C ARG A 91 -10.41 -15.55 -14.31
N SER A 92 -11.56 -15.86 -13.71
CA SER A 92 -12.41 -16.99 -14.09
C SER A 92 -13.06 -16.85 -15.48
N VAL A 93 -13.14 -15.63 -16.02
CA VAL A 93 -13.77 -15.34 -17.31
C VAL A 93 -12.72 -15.18 -18.42
N LEU A 94 -11.45 -14.98 -18.06
CA LEU A 94 -10.37 -14.71 -19.03
C LEU A 94 -10.07 -15.90 -19.93
N ASP A 95 -10.06 -17.11 -19.36
CA ASP A 95 -9.86 -18.34 -20.12
C ASP A 95 -11.01 -19.31 -19.85
N SER A 96 -11.58 -19.88 -20.92
CA SER A 96 -12.64 -20.88 -20.84
C SER A 96 -12.15 -22.25 -20.38
N LYS A 97 -10.83 -22.51 -20.46
CA LYS A 97 -10.24 -23.81 -20.13
C LYS A 97 -9.80 -23.92 -18.67
N HIS A 98 -9.54 -22.80 -18.01
CA HIS A 98 -9.01 -22.77 -16.65
C HIS A 98 -10.06 -22.27 -15.67
N PHE A 99 -10.52 -23.17 -14.78
CA PHE A 99 -11.49 -22.85 -13.75
C PHE A 99 -10.79 -22.62 -12.41
N TYR A 100 -10.84 -21.37 -11.93
CA TYR A 100 -10.30 -20.98 -10.63
C TYR A 100 -11.33 -21.15 -9.51
N LYS A 101 -10.83 -21.27 -8.27
CA LYS A 101 -11.67 -21.11 -7.08
C LYS A 101 -12.30 -19.72 -7.08
N LYS A 102 -13.54 -19.65 -6.57
CA LYS A 102 -14.30 -18.39 -6.42
C LYS A 102 -13.54 -17.43 -5.49
N ASN A 103 -13.70 -16.14 -5.74
CA ASN A 103 -13.11 -15.12 -4.87
C ASN A 103 -13.93 -14.97 -3.59
N ASP A 104 -13.25 -14.92 -2.45
CA ASP A 104 -13.90 -14.74 -1.14
C ASP A 104 -14.38 -13.30 -0.95
N LEU A 105 -13.62 -12.33 -1.47
CA LEU A 105 -13.89 -10.90 -1.33
C LEU A 105 -14.35 -10.29 -2.65
N LYS A 106 -15.42 -9.48 -2.58
CA LYS A 106 -15.88 -8.65 -3.70
C LYS A 106 -15.13 -7.32 -3.81
N VAL A 107 -14.50 -6.88 -2.73
CA VAL A 107 -13.79 -5.60 -2.64
C VAL A 107 -12.31 -5.81 -2.99
N LEU A 108 -11.70 -4.81 -3.62
CA LEU A 108 -10.27 -4.82 -3.89
C LEU A 108 -9.45 -4.82 -2.59
N PRO A 109 -8.30 -5.51 -2.55
CA PRO A 109 -7.46 -5.55 -1.37
C PRO A 109 -6.89 -4.16 -1.04
N LYS A 110 -6.84 -3.82 0.25
CA LYS A 110 -6.25 -2.54 0.74
C LYS A 110 -4.72 -2.55 0.74
N TYR A 111 -4.12 -3.68 1.13
CA TYR A 111 -2.67 -3.84 1.23
C TYR A 111 -2.22 -4.81 0.14
N PHE A 112 -1.36 -4.37 -0.75
CA PHE A 112 -0.85 -5.17 -1.86
C PHE A 112 0.45 -4.56 -2.38
N GLU A 113 1.26 -5.39 -3.03
CA GLU A 113 2.45 -4.99 -3.76
C GLU A 113 2.41 -5.63 -5.14
N VAL A 114 2.97 -4.93 -6.13
CA VAL A 114 3.08 -5.42 -7.50
C VAL A 114 4.53 -5.82 -7.74
N GLY A 115 4.76 -7.13 -7.87
CA GLY A 115 6.07 -7.70 -8.17
C GLY A 115 6.19 -8.16 -9.62
N LYS A 116 7.41 -8.45 -10.05
CA LYS A 116 7.70 -9.09 -11.34
C LYS A 116 8.35 -10.44 -11.10
N VAL A 117 7.94 -11.45 -11.87
CA VAL A 117 8.57 -12.77 -11.82
C VAL A 117 9.95 -12.66 -12.48
N LEU A 118 10.99 -13.11 -11.76
CA LEU A 118 12.34 -13.26 -12.30
C LEU A 118 12.48 -14.64 -12.92
N ASP A 119 13.08 -14.69 -14.11
CA ASP A 119 13.31 -15.96 -14.80
C ASP A 119 14.32 -16.81 -14.01
N SER A 120 14.05 -18.11 -13.92
CA SER A 120 15.03 -19.06 -13.38
C SER A 120 16.10 -19.37 -14.43
N PRO A 121 17.39 -19.40 -14.06
CA PRO A 121 18.46 -19.84 -14.96
C PRO A 121 18.31 -21.29 -15.45
N ALA A 122 17.52 -22.11 -14.76
CA ALA A 122 17.39 -23.55 -15.04
C ALA A 122 16.49 -23.87 -16.25
N ASP A 123 15.54 -23.01 -16.61
CA ASP A 123 14.63 -23.23 -17.74
C ASP A 123 14.63 -22.00 -18.65
N TYR A 124 15.46 -22.06 -19.70
CA TYR A 124 15.65 -20.95 -20.62
C TYR A 124 14.57 -20.87 -21.71
N TYR A 125 13.99 -22.01 -22.11
CA TYR A 125 13.22 -22.10 -23.35
C TYR A 125 11.70 -22.03 -23.17
N HIS A 126 11.16 -22.50 -22.04
CA HIS A 126 9.70 -22.66 -21.90
C HIS A 126 9.06 -21.58 -21.03
N SER A 127 9.60 -21.33 -19.84
CA SER A 127 9.01 -20.34 -18.92
C SER A 127 9.41 -18.90 -19.21
N ARG A 128 10.47 -18.68 -19.98
CA ARG A 128 11.04 -17.35 -20.19
C ARG A 128 10.28 -16.53 -21.23
N VAL A 129 9.78 -15.37 -20.82
CA VAL A 129 9.14 -14.40 -21.73
C VAL A 129 10.20 -13.52 -22.41
N PRO A 130 10.24 -13.40 -23.74
CA PRO A 130 11.19 -12.54 -24.43
C PRO A 130 10.97 -11.05 -24.12
N LYS A 131 12.04 -10.25 -24.17
CA LYS A 131 12.01 -8.83 -23.77
C LYS A 131 10.93 -7.99 -24.47
N LYS A 132 10.57 -8.35 -25.72
CA LYS A 132 9.55 -7.62 -26.51
C LYS A 132 8.13 -7.82 -25.98
N GLU A 133 7.87 -8.99 -25.41
CA GLU A 133 6.55 -9.38 -24.89
C GLU A 133 6.35 -8.94 -23.45
N ARG A 134 7.42 -8.70 -22.68
CA ARG A 134 7.34 -8.14 -21.33
C ARG A 134 6.73 -6.74 -21.34
N LYS A 135 5.62 -6.56 -20.63
CA LYS A 135 4.96 -5.26 -20.49
C LYS A 135 5.05 -4.73 -19.06
N ARG A 136 4.46 -3.56 -18.82
CA ARG A 136 4.49 -2.93 -17.49
C ARG A 136 3.36 -3.44 -16.59
N THR A 137 2.18 -3.68 -17.17
CA THR A 137 0.96 -4.08 -16.47
C THR A 137 0.38 -5.35 -17.06
N ILE A 138 -0.43 -6.07 -16.27
CA ILE A 138 -1.07 -7.32 -16.69
C ILE A 138 -2.09 -7.04 -17.81
N VAL A 139 -2.82 -5.93 -17.69
CA VAL A 139 -3.74 -5.46 -18.74
C VAL A 139 -3.00 -5.29 -20.07
N GLU A 140 -1.82 -4.69 -20.07
CA GLU A 140 -1.05 -4.43 -21.29
C GLU A 140 -0.57 -5.74 -21.94
N GLU A 141 -0.17 -6.74 -21.15
CA GLU A 141 0.18 -8.08 -21.65
C GLU A 141 -1.01 -8.74 -22.34
N LEU A 142 -2.19 -8.70 -21.71
CA LEU A 142 -3.41 -9.26 -22.29
C LEU A 142 -3.85 -8.53 -23.56
N LEU A 143 -3.67 -7.21 -23.61
CA LEU A 143 -3.96 -6.43 -24.82
C LEU A 143 -2.94 -6.70 -25.93
N ALA A 144 -1.71 -7.10 -25.62
CA ALA A 144 -0.74 -7.47 -26.64
C ALA A 144 -1.07 -8.82 -27.31
N ASP A 145 -1.80 -9.71 -26.64
CA ASP A 145 -2.20 -11.01 -27.20
C ASP A 145 -3.37 -10.89 -28.21
N ALA A 146 -3.05 -11.15 -29.48
CA ALA A 146 -4.01 -11.11 -30.58
C ALA A 146 -5.10 -12.19 -30.45
N GLU A 147 -4.79 -13.37 -29.91
CA GLU A 147 -5.78 -14.43 -29.73
C GLU A 147 -6.82 -14.04 -28.69
N PHE A 148 -6.34 -13.51 -27.55
CA PHE A 148 -7.19 -13.01 -26.48
C PHE A 148 -8.17 -11.95 -27.00
N GLN A 149 -7.67 -10.97 -27.76
CA GLN A 149 -8.53 -9.96 -28.39
C GLN A 149 -9.59 -10.57 -29.31
N LYS A 150 -9.22 -11.53 -30.16
CA LYS A 150 -10.14 -12.19 -31.10
C LYS A 150 -11.25 -12.94 -30.35
N LYS A 151 -10.90 -13.70 -29.32
CA LYS A 151 -11.84 -14.45 -28.47
C LYS A 151 -12.81 -13.50 -27.77
N ASN A 152 -12.30 -12.45 -27.13
CA ASN A 152 -13.12 -11.48 -26.42
C ASN A 152 -14.04 -10.69 -27.36
N LYS A 153 -13.54 -10.25 -28.52
CA LYS A 153 -14.36 -9.56 -29.53
C LYS A 153 -15.49 -10.44 -30.04
N LYS A 154 -15.21 -11.73 -30.28
CA LYS A 154 -16.24 -12.69 -30.69
C LYS A 154 -17.30 -12.84 -29.60
N LYS A 155 -16.89 -13.08 -28.35
CA LYS A 155 -17.83 -13.30 -27.25
C LYS A 155 -18.63 -12.04 -26.92
N TYR A 156 -18.00 -10.87 -26.96
CA TYR A 156 -18.66 -9.59 -26.78
C TYR A 156 -19.77 -9.36 -27.83
N LYS A 157 -19.48 -9.62 -29.11
CA LYS A 157 -20.49 -9.52 -30.18
C LYS A 157 -21.67 -10.45 -29.94
N GLU A 158 -21.41 -11.70 -29.54
CA GLU A 158 -22.46 -12.66 -29.20
C GLU A 158 -23.35 -12.13 -28.06
N ILE A 159 -22.74 -11.63 -26.98
CA ILE A 159 -23.45 -11.04 -25.84
C ILE A 159 -24.25 -9.80 -26.27
N MET A 160 -23.69 -8.95 -27.12
CA MET A 160 -24.40 -7.77 -27.64
C MET A 160 -25.60 -8.15 -28.50
N ILE A 161 -25.46 -9.16 -29.36
CA ILE A 161 -26.58 -9.69 -30.16
C ILE A 161 -27.65 -10.26 -29.23
N GLN A 162 -27.27 -11.08 -28.25
CA GLN A 162 -28.19 -11.63 -27.25
C GLN A 162 -28.92 -10.52 -26.47
N ARG A 163 -28.19 -9.51 -25.98
CA ARG A 163 -28.77 -8.35 -25.30
C ARG A 163 -29.67 -7.53 -26.20
N SER A 164 -29.36 -7.39 -27.48
CA SER A 164 -30.18 -6.64 -28.45
C SER A 164 -31.50 -7.33 -28.79
N LYS A 165 -31.58 -8.67 -28.63
CA LYS A 165 -32.80 -9.48 -28.77
C LYS A 165 -33.73 -9.28 -27.56
N THR A 166 -33.92 -8.04 -27.13
CA THR A 166 -34.90 -7.74 -26.09
C THR A 166 -36.29 -8.07 -26.60
N HIS A 167 -37.11 -8.64 -25.72
CA HIS A 167 -38.49 -9.05 -26.01
C HIS A 167 -39.29 -7.88 -26.63
N TYR A 168 -39.00 -6.65 -26.20
CA TYR A 168 -39.61 -5.43 -26.72
C TYR A 168 -39.27 -5.16 -28.21
N LYS A 169 -37.99 -5.26 -28.61
CA LYS A 169 -37.60 -5.06 -30.03
C LYS A 169 -38.15 -6.17 -30.91
N ALA A 170 -38.09 -7.42 -30.45
CA ALA A 170 -38.69 -8.56 -31.14
C ALA A 170 -40.21 -8.40 -31.30
N HIS A 171 -40.92 -7.98 -30.24
CA HIS A 171 -42.36 -7.72 -30.25
C HIS A 171 -42.72 -6.58 -31.22
N ARG A 172 -41.95 -5.48 -31.25
CA ARG A 172 -42.16 -4.38 -32.21
C ARG A 172 -41.99 -4.82 -33.66
N VAL A 173 -40.97 -5.63 -33.95
CA VAL A 173 -40.76 -6.20 -35.30
C VAL A 173 -41.93 -7.12 -35.67
N ALA A 174 -42.35 -8.01 -34.77
CA ALA A 174 -43.49 -8.89 -34.98
C ALA A 174 -44.80 -8.11 -35.25
N LYS A 175 -45.06 -7.02 -34.51
CA LYS A 175 -46.24 -6.15 -34.73
C LYS A 175 -46.21 -5.46 -36.09
N ARG A 176 -45.04 -5.01 -36.55
CA ARG A 176 -44.88 -4.41 -37.90
C ARG A 176 -45.13 -5.43 -39.02
N LEU A 177 -44.65 -6.66 -38.85
CA LEU A 177 -44.87 -7.75 -39.81
C LEU A 177 -46.35 -8.14 -39.91
N LYS A 178 -47.07 -8.17 -38.77
CA LYS A 178 -48.53 -8.44 -38.75
C LYS A 178 -49.37 -7.35 -39.41
N LYS A 179 -48.92 -6.09 -39.44
CA LYS A 179 -49.65 -4.96 -40.04
C LYS A 179 -49.44 -4.84 -41.56
N LYS A 180 -48.48 -5.57 -42.12
CA LYS A 180 -48.17 -5.60 -43.56
C LYS A 180 -48.89 -6.71 -44.33
N LYS A 181 -49.64 -7.56 -43.63
CA LYS A 181 -50.59 -8.53 -44.18
C LYS A 181 -51.98 -7.94 -44.06
#